data_AF-A0AAW5MYT7-F1
#
_entry.id   AF-A0AAW5MYT7-F1
#
_cell.length_a   1.000
_cell.length_b   1.000
_cell.length_c   1.000
_cell.angle_alpha   90.00
_cell.angle_beta   90.00
_cell.angle_gamma   90.00
#
_symmetry.space_group_name_H-M   'P 1'
#
loop_
_entity.id
_entity.type
_entity.pdbx_description
1 polymer ?
#
loop_
_entity_poly.entity_id
_entity_poly.type
_entity_poly.pdbx_seq_one_letter_code
_entity_poly.pdbx_strand_id
1 'polypeptide(L)'
;LLPAIKKIQNNNRDLARAMKGHMGFFNTHPFLVTFVIGIILAMERSKQDVNSIQSTKIAVGAPLGGIGDAMFWLTLLPICGGIGA
;
A
#
# COMPACT_ATOMS: atom_id res chain seq x y z
N LEU A 1 3.19 3.51 7.30
CA LEU A 1 4.08 4.25 6.35
C LEU A 1 4.93 5.31 7.06
N LEU A 2 4.31 6.28 7.74
CA LEU A 2 4.98 7.43 8.38
C LEU A 2 6.21 7.12 9.26
N PRO A 3 6.18 6.16 10.22
CA PRO A 3 7.36 5.88 11.05
C PRO A 3 8.53 5.32 10.23
N ALA A 4 8.24 4.61 9.15
CA ALA A 4 9.26 4.00 8.30
C ALA A 4 9.94 5.04 7.40
N ILE A 5 9.17 5.98 6.83
CA ILE A 5 9.73 7.09 6.03
C ILE A 5 10.56 8.02 6.91
N LYS A 6 10.11 8.32 8.13
CA LYS A 6 10.86 9.13 9.10
C LYS A 6 12.21 8.50 9.50
N LYS A 7 12.34 7.18 9.40
CA LYS A 7 13.60 6.46 9.66
C LYS A 7 14.53 6.43 8.44
N ILE A 8 13.98 6.57 7.22
CA ILE A 8 14.76 6.56 5.97
C ILE A 8 15.24 7.98 5.63
N GLN A 9 14.41 9.00 5.88
CA GLN A 9 14.73 10.38 5.57
C GLN A 9 15.33 11.10 6.78
N ASN A 10 16.56 11.57 6.64
CA ASN A 10 17.27 12.35 7.67
C ASN A 10 16.94 13.86 7.62
N ASN A 11 16.32 14.35 6.53
CA ASN A 11 16.04 15.77 6.32
C ASN A 11 14.52 16.05 6.27
N ASN A 12 14.08 17.11 6.96
CA ASN A 12 12.68 17.55 6.97
C ASN A 12 12.16 17.94 5.58
N ARG A 13 13.03 18.45 4.69
CA ARG A 13 12.64 18.80 3.31
C ARG A 13 12.33 17.57 2.46
N ASP A 14 13.15 16.54 2.57
CA ASP A 14 12.94 15.28 1.84
C ASP A 14 11.75 14.49 2.42
N LEU A 15 11.55 14.56 3.74
CA LEU A 15 10.36 14.01 4.39
C LEU A 15 9.08 14.68 3.85
N ALA A 16 9.04 16.00 3.76
CA ALA A 16 7.88 16.73 3.23
C ALA A 16 7.62 16.38 1.75
N ARG A 17 8.67 16.21 0.95
CA ARG A 17 8.57 15.80 -0.46
C ARG A 17 8.00 14.38 -0.59
N ALA A 18 8.51 13.42 0.17
CA ALA A 18 8.01 12.04 0.19
C ALA A 18 6.55 11.97 0.65
N MET A 19 6.19 12.73 1.69
CA MET A 19 4.81 12.80 2.18
C MET A 19 3.86 13.36 1.11
N LYS A 20 4.25 14.43 0.42
CA LYS A 20 3.44 14.99 -0.68
C LYS A 20 3.27 13.99 -1.82
N GLY A 21 4.30 13.20 -2.12
CA GLY A 21 4.25 12.11 -3.09
C GLY A 21 3.30 10.97 -2.74
N HIS A 22 2.99 10.79 -1.46
CA HIS A 22 2.06 9.75 -1.02
C HIS A 22 0.61 10.23 -0.87
N MET A 23 0.31 11.51 -1.10
CA MET A 23 -1.07 12.04 -1.09
C MET A 23 -1.90 11.63 -2.33
N GLY A 24 -1.32 10.91 -3.27
CA GLY A 24 -2.05 10.34 -4.41
C GLY A 24 -3.08 9.28 -3.99
N PHE A 25 -4.00 8.99 -4.91
CA PHE A 25 -5.04 7.98 -4.69
C PHE A 25 -4.44 6.61 -4.38
N PHE A 26 -4.99 5.95 -3.36
CA PHE A 26 -4.60 4.62 -2.96
C PHE A 26 -5.82 3.84 -2.49
N ASN A 27 -6.16 2.79 -3.24
CA ASN A 27 -7.28 1.93 -2.94
C ASN A 27 -6.81 0.49 -3.14
N THR A 28 -6.77 -0.27 -2.03
CA THR A 28 -6.40 -1.68 -2.01
C THR A 28 -7.07 -2.34 -0.82
N HIS A 29 -7.07 -3.67 -0.81
CA HIS A 29 -7.74 -4.43 0.23
C HIS A 29 -6.95 -4.35 1.56
N PRO A 30 -7.62 -4.10 2.71
CA PRO A 30 -6.95 -3.81 3.98
C PRO A 30 -6.03 -4.93 4.47
N PHE A 31 -6.26 -6.20 4.12
CA PHE A 31 -5.33 -7.29 4.48
C PHE A 31 -4.08 -7.35 3.58
N LEU A 32 -4.17 -6.89 2.33
CA LEU A 32 -3.07 -6.94 1.36
C LEU A 32 -2.27 -5.63 1.30
N VAL A 33 -2.74 -4.59 1.99
CA VAL A 33 -2.11 -3.27 2.05
C VAL A 33 -0.67 -3.32 2.57
N THR A 34 -0.37 -4.23 3.48
CA THR A 34 0.95 -4.41 4.09
C THR A 34 2.01 -4.81 3.07
N PHE A 35 1.64 -5.65 2.10
CA PHE A 35 2.51 -6.07 1.01
C PHE A 35 2.86 -4.89 0.08
N VAL A 36 1.85 -4.11 -0.31
CA VAL A 36 2.06 -2.89 -1.12
C VAL A 36 2.99 -1.93 -0.39
N ILE A 37 2.71 -1.67 0.89
CA ILE A 37 3.54 -0.81 1.74
C ILE A 37 5.00 -1.29 1.78
N GLY A 38 5.24 -2.60 1.84
CA GLY A 38 6.59 -3.17 1.81
C GLY A 38 7.35 -2.83 0.53
N ILE A 39 6.69 -2.97 -0.62
CA ILE A 39 7.27 -2.61 -1.94
C ILE A 39 7.56 -1.11 -2.01
N ILE A 40 6.60 -0.28 -1.61
CA ILE A 40 6.78 1.18 -1.57
C ILE A 40 7.98 1.55 -0.69
N LEU A 41 8.10 0.93 0.48
CA LEU A 41 9.20 1.21 1.41
C LEU A 41 10.57 0.82 0.82
N ALA A 42 10.63 -0.29 0.08
CA ALA A 42 11.85 -0.72 -0.60
C ALA A 42 12.26 0.28 -1.70
N MET A 43 11.31 0.75 -2.50
CA MET A 43 11.58 1.78 -3.52
C MET A 43 11.99 3.13 -2.89
N GLU A 44 11.38 3.49 -1.76
CA GLU A 44 11.71 4.72 -1.01
C GLU A 44 13.17 4.67 -0.51
N ARG A 45 13.63 3.50 -0.03
CA ARG A 45 15.04 3.29 0.37
C ARG A 45 16.01 3.42 -0.81
N SER A 46 15.61 2.95 -1.99
CA SER A 46 16.41 3.07 -3.22
C SER A 46 16.39 4.48 -3.83
N LYS A 47 15.73 5.46 -3.18
CA LYS A 47 15.60 6.85 -3.66
C LYS A 47 15.06 6.95 -5.10
N GLN A 48 14.10 6.10 -5.44
CA GLN A 48 13.40 6.21 -6.73
C GLN A 48 12.60 7.51 -6.83
N ASP A 49 12.27 7.89 -8.07
CA ASP A 49 11.45 9.06 -8.33
C ASP A 49 10.05 8.89 -7.72
N VAL A 50 9.53 9.98 -7.14
CA VAL A 50 8.22 10.01 -6.47
C VAL A 50 7.09 9.57 -7.42
N ASN A 51 7.17 9.94 -8.70
CA ASN A 51 6.17 9.54 -9.70
C ASN A 51 6.24 8.03 -9.98
N SER A 52 7.44 7.45 -10.00
CA SER A 52 7.61 5.99 -10.16
C SER A 52 7.03 5.24 -8.98
N ILE A 53 7.26 5.74 -7.76
CA ILE A 53 6.69 5.18 -6.53
C ILE A 53 5.15 5.24 -6.55
N GLN A 54 4.58 6.36 -7.00
CA GLN A 54 3.14 6.53 -7.13
C GLN A 54 2.55 5.61 -8.22
N SER A 55 3.19 5.50 -9.39
CA SER A 55 2.75 4.61 -10.46
C SER A 55 2.77 3.16 -10.02
N THR A 56 3.84 2.70 -9.37
CA THR A 56 3.91 1.34 -8.81
C THR A 56 2.86 1.12 -7.72
N LYS A 57 2.59 2.12 -6.88
CA LYS A 57 1.54 2.04 -5.86
C LYS A 57 0.17 1.78 -6.49
N ILE A 58 -0.16 2.47 -7.58
CA ILE A 58 -1.44 2.32 -8.27
C ILE A 58 -1.47 0.97 -9.02
N ALA A 59 -0.40 0.65 -9.75
CA ALA A 59 -0.29 -0.57 -10.54
C ALA A 59 -0.37 -1.84 -9.69
N VAL A 60 0.22 -1.83 -8.48
CA VAL A 60 0.20 -2.98 -7.57
C VAL A 60 -1.03 -2.94 -6.64
N GLY A 61 -1.47 -1.75 -6.24
CA GLY A 61 -2.60 -1.57 -5.33
C GLY A 61 -3.94 -2.01 -5.90
N ALA A 62 -4.22 -1.66 -7.17
CA ALA A 62 -5.51 -1.95 -7.80
C ALA A 62 -5.80 -3.45 -8.00
N PRO A 63 -4.86 -4.28 -8.53
CA PRO A 63 -5.07 -5.73 -8.64
C PRO A 63 -5.23 -6.40 -7.28
N LEU A 64 -4.44 -6.00 -6.28
CA LEU A 64 -4.53 -6.55 -4.93
C LEU A 64 -5.82 -6.13 -4.22
N GLY A 65 -6.39 -4.97 -4.58
CA GLY A 65 -7.74 -4.58 -4.17
C GLY A 65 -8.76 -5.62 -4.63
N GLY A 66 -8.84 -5.86 -5.94
CA GLY A 66 -9.79 -6.81 -6.51
C GLY A 66 -9.60 -8.26 -6.03
N ILE A 67 -8.35 -8.73 -5.92
CA ILE A 67 -8.04 -10.08 -5.40
C ILE A 67 -8.46 -10.20 -3.94
N GLY A 68 -8.13 -9.21 -3.11
CA GLY A 68 -8.51 -9.21 -1.71
C GLY A 68 -10.02 -9.20 -1.53
N ASP A 69 -10.74 -8.41 -2.33
CA ASP A 69 -12.20 -8.37 -2.24
C ASP A 69 -12.83 -9.70 -2.64
N ALA A 70 -12.35 -10.35 -3.70
CA ALA A 70 -12.82 -11.68 -4.08
C ALA A 70 -12.54 -12.72 -2.99
N MET A 71 -11.31 -12.75 -2.46
CA MET A 71 -10.92 -13.74 -1.46
C MET A 71 -11.66 -13.57 -0.14
N PHE A 72 -11.72 -12.36 0.41
CA PHE A 72 -12.24 -12.13 1.75
C PHE A 72 -13.75 -11.90 1.76
N TRP A 73 -14.27 -11.03 0.88
CA TRP A 73 -15.69 -10.68 0.89
C TRP A 73 -16.56 -11.69 0.19
N LEU A 74 -16.12 -12.27 -0.93
CA LEU A 74 -16.93 -13.21 -1.71
C LEU A 74 -16.70 -14.68 -1.33
N THR A 75 -15.57 -15.01 -0.70
CA THR A 75 -15.21 -16.41 -0.42
C THR A 75 -15.15 -16.69 1.08
N LEU A 76 -14.22 -16.06 1.80
CA LEU A 76 -13.96 -16.39 3.19
C LEU A 76 -15.14 -16.02 4.10
N LEU A 77 -15.65 -14.79 3.99
CA LEU A 77 -16.75 -14.33 4.85
C LEU A 77 -18.05 -15.14 4.66
N PRO A 78 -18.52 -15.44 3.44
CA PRO A 78 -19.70 -16.27 3.24
C PRO A 78 -19.51 -17.72 3.71
N ILE A 79 -18.33 -18.31 3.53
CA ILE A 79 -18.04 -19.65 4.03
C ILE A 79 -18.05 -19.69 5.56
N CYS A 80 -17.36 -18.74 6.21
CA CYS A 80 -17.36 -18.66 7.67
C CYS A 80 -18.76 -18.36 8.22
N GLY A 81 -19.53 -17.49 7.56
CA GLY A 81 -20.93 -17.22 7.92
C GLY A 81 -21.83 -18.43 7.73
N GLY A 82 -21.61 -19.23 6.68
CA GLY A 82 -22.36 -20.46 6.42
C GLY A 82 -22.01 -21.63 7.36
N ILE A 83 -20.76 -21.72 7.83
CA ILE A 83 -20.34 -22.76 8.79
C ILE A 83 -20.71 -22.35 10.23
N GLY A 84 -20.71 -21.06 10.53
CA GLY A 84 -21.01 -20.54 11.87
C GLY A 84 -22.49 -20.30 12.17
N ALA A 85 -23.37 -20.44 11.17
CA ALA A 85 -24.83 -20.41 11.31
C ALA A 85 -25.38 -21.81 11.59
#